data_AF-A0A120KQQ4-F1
#
_entry.id   AF-A0A120KQQ4-F1
#
_cell.length_a   1.000
_cell.length_b   1.000
_cell.length_c   1.000
_cell.angle_alpha   90.00
_cell.angle_beta   90.00
_cell.angle_gamma   90.00
#
_symmetry.space_group_name_H-M   'P 1'
#
loop_
_entity.id
_entity.type
_entity.pdbx_description
1 polymer ?
#
loop_
_entity_poly.entity_id
_entity_poly.type
_entity_poly.pdbx_seq_one_letter_code
_entity_poly.pdbx_strand_id
1 'polypeptide(L)'
;MSNEFYDDLSLSLSQALSIAKGEAEPSRVFSYELPDIKAIRAKTGLTQAQFADKLNISSRTLQNWEQGTRHPTGATITLMRLLEKKPELITLA
;
A
#
# COMPACT_ATOMS: atom_id res chain seq x y z
N MET A 1 -24.68 -5.89 -30.20
CA MET A 1 -24.48 -5.52 -28.79
C MET A 1 -25.77 -5.87 -28.08
N SER A 2 -25.74 -6.78 -27.11
CA SER A 2 -26.94 -7.10 -26.31
C SER A 2 -27.35 -5.86 -25.50
N ASN A 3 -28.65 -5.63 -25.33
CA ASN A 3 -29.14 -4.51 -24.51
C ASN A 3 -28.60 -4.58 -23.07
N GLU A 4 -28.44 -5.79 -22.53
CA GLU A 4 -27.90 -6.04 -21.19
C GLU A 4 -26.51 -5.44 -20.95
N PHE A 5 -25.59 -5.55 -21.92
CA PHE A 5 -24.24 -4.97 -21.77
C PHE A 5 -24.27 -3.45 -21.75
N TYR A 6 -25.14 -2.84 -22.56
CA TYR A 6 -25.31 -1.39 -22.60
C TYR A 6 -25.91 -0.89 -21.27
N ASP A 7 -26.89 -1.61 -20.74
CA ASP A 7 -27.56 -1.28 -19.48
C ASP A 7 -26.60 -1.38 -18.29
N ASP A 8 -25.82 -2.46 -18.20
CA ASP A 8 -24.80 -2.64 -17.15
C ASP A 8 -23.71 -1.55 -17.21
N LEU A 9 -23.26 -1.18 -18.40
CA LEU A 9 -22.27 -0.13 -18.57
C LEU A 9 -22.82 1.24 -18.15
N SER A 10 -24.05 1.55 -18.55
CA SER A 10 -24.73 2.80 -18.21
C SER A 10 -24.96 2.93 -16.70
N LEU A 11 -25.32 1.81 -16.05
CA LEU A 11 -25.48 1.72 -14.61
C LEU A 11 -24.15 1.94 -13.88
N SER A 12 -23.08 1.24 -14.28
CA SER A 12 -21.77 1.34 -13.62
C SER A 12 -21.14 2.74 -13.74
N LEU A 13 -21.32 3.42 -14.87
CA LEU A 13 -20.88 4.81 -15.05
C LEU A 13 -21.63 5.78 -14.15
N SER A 14 -22.95 5.61 -14.02
CA SER A 14 -23.79 6.44 -13.14
C SER A 14 -23.43 6.24 -11.66
N GLN A 15 -23.17 4.99 -11.27
CA GLN A 15 -22.67 4.66 -9.93
C GLN A 15 -21.29 5.28 -9.68
N ALA A 16 -20.36 5.18 -10.64
CA ALA A 16 -19.03 5.78 -10.52
C ALA A 16 -19.09 7.30 -10.33
N LEU A 17 -19.99 7.98 -11.06
CA LEU A 17 -20.18 9.43 -10.95
C LEU A 17 -20.77 9.83 -9.59
N SER A 18 -21.73 9.06 -9.07
CA SER A 18 -22.34 9.29 -7.76
C SER A 18 -21.31 9.12 -6.63
N ILE A 19 -20.46 8.08 -6.73
CA ILE A 19 -19.34 7.85 -5.80
C ILE A 19 -18.33 8.99 -5.86
N ALA A 20 -17.93 9.42 -7.06
CA ALA A 20 -16.97 10.51 -7.23
C ALA A 20 -17.47 11.85 -6.65
N LYS A 21 -18.79 12.07 -6.62
CA LYS A 21 -19.42 13.24 -6.01
C LYS A 21 -19.67 13.11 -4.50
N GLY A 22 -19.48 11.93 -3.92
CA GLY A 22 -19.84 11.66 -2.52
C GLY A 22 -21.35 11.53 -2.27
N GLU A 23 -22.15 11.33 -3.32
CA GLU A 23 -23.60 11.11 -3.23
C GLU A 23 -23.95 9.64 -2.97
N ALA A 24 -22.98 8.72 -3.17
CA ALA A 24 -23.09 7.31 -2.88
C ALA A 24 -21.77 6.77 -2.30
N GLU A 25 -21.85 5.81 -1.39
CA GLU A 25 -20.68 5.16 -0.81
C GLU A 25 -20.10 4.09 -1.76
N PRO A 26 -18.77 3.98 -1.89
CA PRO A 26 -18.14 2.86 -2.60
C PRO A 26 -18.52 1.52 -1.96
N SER A 27 -18.60 0.47 -2.78
CA SER A 27 -18.89 -0.88 -2.26
C SER A 27 -17.82 -1.38 -1.28
N ARG A 28 -16.56 -0.92 -1.44
CA ARG A 28 -15.44 -1.24 -0.56
C ARG A 28 -14.44 -0.09 -0.53
N VAL A 29 -13.92 0.19 0.66
CA VAL A 29 -12.80 1.11 0.88
C VAL A 29 -11.73 0.37 1.65
N PHE A 30 -10.48 0.48 1.21
CA PHE A 30 -9.33 -0.06 1.91
C PHE A 30 -8.57 1.08 2.56
N SER A 31 -8.82 1.32 3.85
CA SER A 31 -8.04 2.26 4.65
C SER A 31 -7.04 1.49 5.51
N TYR A 32 -5.82 2.01 5.58
CA TYR A 32 -4.77 1.46 6.42
C TYR A 32 -4.01 2.59 7.10
N GLU A 33 -3.75 2.45 8.39
CA GLU A 33 -2.76 3.27 9.06
C GLU A 33 -1.37 2.89 8.55
N LEU A 34 -0.64 3.91 8.09
CA LEU A 34 0.69 3.78 7.53
C LEU A 34 1.70 3.57 8.67
N PRO A 35 2.49 2.49 8.65
CA PRO A 35 3.50 2.25 9.65
C PRO A 35 4.69 3.23 9.48
N ASP A 36 5.37 3.55 10.58
CA ASP A 36 6.63 4.29 10.53
C ASP A 36 7.75 3.37 10.03
N ILE A 37 7.96 3.37 8.71
CA ILE A 37 8.95 2.53 8.05
C ILE A 37 10.37 2.84 8.53
N LYS A 38 10.67 4.10 8.84
CA LYS A 38 12.00 4.51 9.30
C LYS A 38 12.28 3.93 10.69
N ALA A 39 11.30 3.98 11.58
CA ALA A 39 11.40 3.35 12.90
C ALA A 39 11.52 1.82 12.80
N ILE A 40 10.76 1.19 11.91
CA ILE A 40 10.84 -0.27 11.68
C ILE A 40 12.22 -0.66 11.20
N ARG A 41 12.78 0.02 10.18
CA ARG A 41 14.15 -0.24 9.73
C ARG A 41 15.16 0.00 10.86
N ALA A 42 15.01 1.05 11.64
CA ALA A 42 15.93 1.32 12.73
C ALA A 42 16.00 0.17 13.75
N LYS A 43 14.87 -0.52 14.01
CA LYS A 43 14.82 -1.72 14.86
C LYS A 43 15.62 -2.91 14.32
N THR A 44 15.86 -2.98 13.01
CA THR A 44 16.63 -4.08 12.40
C THR A 44 18.14 -3.83 12.42
N GLY A 45 18.58 -2.60 12.74
CA GLY A 45 19.98 -2.19 12.67
C GLY A 45 20.53 -2.03 11.25
N LEU A 46 19.71 -2.21 10.22
CA LEU A 46 20.14 -2.11 8.81
C LEU A 46 20.15 -0.66 8.32
N THR A 47 21.13 -0.35 7.47
CA THR A 47 21.12 0.87 6.65
C THR A 47 19.96 0.84 5.66
N GLN A 48 19.58 1.99 5.09
CA GLN A 48 18.56 2.06 4.04
C GLN A 48 18.89 1.12 2.86
N ALA A 49 20.15 1.10 2.43
CA ALA A 49 20.59 0.27 1.30
C ALA A 49 20.43 -1.23 1.61
N GLN A 50 20.89 -1.69 2.78
CA GLN A 50 20.77 -3.10 3.18
C GLN A 50 19.33 -3.53 3.39
N PHE A 51 18.50 -2.66 3.99
CA PHE A 51 17.08 -2.96 4.19
C PHE A 51 16.32 -3.05 2.86
N ALA A 52 16.61 -2.14 1.93
CA ALA A 52 16.04 -2.16 0.60
C ALA A 52 16.46 -3.41 -0.19
N ASP A 53 17.73 -3.80 -0.10
CA ASP A 53 18.28 -5.00 -0.72
C ASP A 53 17.56 -6.27 -0.22
N LYS A 54 17.41 -6.43 1.10
CA LYS A 54 16.66 -7.55 1.69
C LYS A 54 15.19 -7.63 1.25
N LEU A 55 14.58 -6.48 0.96
CA LEU A 55 13.21 -6.39 0.45
C LEU A 55 13.12 -6.50 -1.08
N ASN A 56 14.24 -6.64 -1.79
CA ASN A 56 14.32 -6.61 -3.25
C ASN A 56 13.68 -5.36 -3.87
N ILE A 57 13.92 -4.19 -3.26
CA ILE A 57 13.47 -2.89 -3.75
C ILE A 57 14.64 -1.92 -3.91
N SER A 58 14.45 -0.87 -4.70
CA SER A 58 15.46 0.20 -4.78
C SER A 58 15.57 0.97 -3.46
N SER A 59 16.78 1.42 -3.12
CA SER A 59 16.98 2.34 -1.98
C SER A 59 16.11 3.60 -2.09
N ARG A 60 15.85 4.08 -3.32
CA ARG A 60 14.98 5.22 -3.56
C ARG A 60 13.52 4.93 -3.24
N THR A 61 13.04 3.72 -3.48
CA THR A 61 11.70 3.28 -3.07
C THR A 61 11.55 3.38 -1.56
N LEU A 62 12.50 2.83 -0.81
CA LEU A 62 12.50 2.89 0.65
C LEU A 62 12.60 4.34 1.16
N GLN A 63 13.47 5.16 0.55
CA GLN A 63 13.60 6.58 0.91
C GLN A 63 12.28 7.34 0.71
N ASN A 64 11.58 7.12 -0.41
CA ASN A 64 10.30 7.77 -0.65
C ASN A 64 9.26 7.40 0.40
N TRP A 65 9.28 6.16 0.89
CA TRP A 65 8.41 5.71 1.98
C TRP A 65 8.78 6.35 3.31
N GLU A 66 10.06 6.36 3.70
CA GLU A 66 10.51 6.97 4.95
C GLU A 66 10.29 8.50 5.00
N GLN A 67 10.23 9.15 3.83
CA GLN A 67 9.96 10.59 3.70
C GLN A 67 8.47 10.93 3.52
N GLY A 68 7.60 9.93 3.32
CA GLY A 68 6.18 10.14 3.05
C GLY A 68 5.86 10.72 1.66
N THR A 69 6.82 10.77 0.73
CA THR A 69 6.57 11.23 -0.66
C THR A 69 5.80 10.19 -1.46
N ARG A 70 5.94 8.91 -1.09
CA ARG A 70 5.09 7.80 -1.55
C ARG A 70 4.75 6.91 -0.38
N HIS A 71 3.64 6.20 -0.49
CA HIS A 71 3.20 5.27 0.54
C HIS A 71 3.33 3.82 0.06
N PRO A 72 3.69 2.88 0.94
CA PRO A 72 3.66 1.44 0.64
C PRO A 72 2.23 0.98 0.32
N THR A 73 2.10 -0.09 -0.48
CA THR A 73 0.81 -0.72 -0.77
C THR A 73 0.44 -1.77 0.29
N GLY A 74 -0.80 -2.28 0.26
CA GLY A 74 -1.35 -3.14 1.32
C GLY A 74 -0.47 -4.34 1.72
N ALA A 75 0.10 -5.07 0.75
CA ALA A 75 0.98 -6.20 1.05
C ALA A 75 2.26 -5.76 1.77
N THR A 76 2.86 -4.65 1.33
CA THR A 76 4.03 -4.07 1.96
C THR A 76 3.70 -3.55 3.36
N ILE A 77 2.53 -2.94 3.58
CA ILE A 77 2.08 -2.51 4.92
C ILE A 77 2.03 -3.71 5.87
N THR A 78 1.46 -4.84 5.42
CA THR A 78 1.42 -6.07 6.21
C THR A 78 2.82 -6.58 6.54
N LEU A 79 3.73 -6.59 5.56
CA LEU A 79 5.13 -6.97 5.77
C LEU A 79 5.83 -6.06 6.79
N MET A 80 5.64 -4.74 6.68
CA MET A 80 6.22 -3.77 7.62
C MET A 80 5.70 -4.00 9.05
N ARG A 81 4.40 -4.26 9.22
CA ARG A 81 3.81 -4.60 10.53
C ARG A 81 4.36 -5.91 11.09
N LEU A 82 4.69 -6.88 10.23
CA LEU A 82 5.33 -8.12 10.66
C LEU A 82 6.77 -7.84 11.15
N LEU A 83 7.54 -7.07 10.38
CA LEU A 83 8.90 -6.66 10.75
C LEU A 83 8.95 -5.75 11.98
N GLU A 84 7.90 -4.97 12.21
CA GLU A 84 7.77 -4.18 13.42
C GLU A 84 7.72 -5.04 14.69
N LYS A 85 7.02 -6.18 14.61
CA LYS A 85 6.89 -7.16 15.71
C LYS A 85 8.10 -8.07 15.81
N LYS A 86 8.69 -8.43 14.66
CA LYS A 86 9.79 -9.38 14.54
C LYS A 86 10.86 -8.86 13.56
N PRO A 87 11.72 -7.92 14.01
CA PRO A 87 12.78 -7.33 13.19
C PRO A 87 13.74 -8.37 12.59
N GLU A 88 13.95 -9.50 13.27
CA GLU A 88 14.86 -10.57 12.88
C GLU A 88 14.48 -11.27 11.57
N LEU A 89 13.19 -11.19 11.16
CA LEU A 89 12.68 -11.84 9.96
C LEU A 89 13.34 -11.36 8.67
N ILE A 90 13.86 -10.13 8.64
CA ILE A 90 14.57 -9.61 7.46
C ILE A 90 16.06 -9.97 7.45
N THR A 91 16.61 -10.36 8.60
CA THR A 91 18.01 -10.72 8.76
C THR A 91 18.28 -12.21 8.55
N LEU A 92 17.24 -13.05 8.61
CA LEU A 92 17.33 -14.48 8.29
C LEU A 92 17.80 -14.66 6.84
N ALA A 93 19.06 -15.07 6.70
CA ALA A 93 19.69 -15.60 5.50
C ALA A 93 20.59 -16.76 5.91
#